data_AF-A0A1F5I9C2-F1
#
_entry.id   AF-A0A1F5I9C2-F1
#
_cell.length_a   1.000
_cell.length_b   1.000
_cell.length_c   1.000
_cell.angle_alpha   90.00
_cell.angle_beta   90.00
_cell.angle_gamma   90.00
#
_symmetry.space_group_name_H-M   'P 1'
#
loop_
_entity.id
_entity.type
_entity.pdbx_description
1 polymer ?
#
loop_
_entity_poly.entity_id
_entity_poly.type
_entity_poly.pdbx_seq_one_letter_code
_entity_poly.pdbx_strand_id
1 'polypeptide(L)'
;MQYTTTISLPKNLAAEIEKQVAEGKYSSRSEFIRSAVRTYLLFEKGKLSWEILAAPFRSYAKEKNLTEKDVLEVVERGRSGSNTKSGK
;
A
#
# COMPACT_ATOMS: atom_id res chain seq x y z
N MET A 1 23.96 -2.81 17.04
CA MET A 1 23.25 -4.09 17.22
C MET A 1 22.21 -4.24 16.12
N GLN A 2 22.16 -5.40 15.46
CA GLN A 2 21.16 -5.70 14.45
C GLN A 2 19.97 -6.33 15.18
N TYR A 3 18.82 -5.65 15.18
CA TYR A 3 17.62 -6.13 15.85
C TYR A 3 16.74 -6.85 14.82
N THR A 4 16.42 -8.11 15.11
CA THR A 4 15.47 -8.90 14.32
C THR A 4 14.14 -8.89 15.05
N THR A 5 13.09 -8.47 14.35
CA THR A 5 11.73 -8.41 14.90
C THR A 5 10.81 -9.30 14.08
N THR A 6 10.05 -10.15 14.78
CA THR A 6 8.97 -10.94 14.17
C THR A 6 7.69 -10.12 14.19
N ILE A 7 7.01 -10.04 13.05
CA ILE A 7 5.73 -9.36 12.91
C ILE A 7 4.69 -10.31 12.30
N SER A 8 3.44 -10.15 12.69
CA SER A 8 2.32 -10.83 12.04
C SER A 8 1.58 -9.85 11.14
N LEU A 9 1.22 -10.29 9.93
CA LEU A 9 0.53 -9.47 8.95
C LEU A 9 -0.78 -10.14 8.53
N PRO A 10 -1.82 -9.34 8.20
CA PRO A 10 -2.98 -9.81 7.45
C PRO A 10 -2.57 -10.56 6.18
N LYS A 11 -3.29 -11.65 5.86
CA LYS A 11 -2.95 -12.54 4.73
C LYS A 11 -2.87 -11.81 3.39
N ASN A 12 -3.76 -10.85 3.17
CA ASN A 12 -3.77 -10.02 1.96
C ASN A 12 -2.50 -9.17 1.83
N LEU A 13 -2.03 -8.58 2.94
CA LEU A 13 -0.79 -7.79 2.94
C LEU A 13 0.43 -8.67 2.74
N ALA A 14 0.46 -9.86 3.37
CA ALA A 14 1.53 -10.83 3.13
C ALA A 14 1.60 -11.23 1.66
N ALA A 15 0.46 -11.51 1.01
CA ALA A 15 0.40 -11.86 -0.40
C ALA A 15 0.89 -10.72 -1.32
N GLU A 16 0.54 -9.47 -1.00
CA GLU A 16 1.02 -8.31 -1.76
C GLU A 16 2.54 -8.15 -1.64
N ILE A 17 3.12 -8.38 -0.45
CA ILE A 17 4.58 -8.33 -0.27
C ILE A 17 5.26 -9.39 -1.15
N GLU A 18 4.77 -10.63 -1.14
CA GLU A 18 5.33 -11.71 -1.95
C GLU A 18 5.27 -11.36 -3.44
N LYS A 19 4.17 -10.74 -3.91
CA LYS A 19 4.03 -10.27 -5.29
C LYS A 19 5.11 -9.24 -5.65
N GLN A 20 5.37 -8.26 -4.79
CA GLN A 20 6.38 -7.22 -5.06
C GLN A 20 7.80 -7.80 -5.13
N VAL A 21 8.09 -8.85 -4.35
CA VAL A 21 9.36 -9.58 -4.42
C VAL A 21 9.43 -10.43 -5.71
N ALA A 22 8.36 -11.12 -6.06
CA ALA A 22 8.27 -11.93 -7.27
C ALA A 22 8.41 -11.10 -8.56
N GLU A 23 7.90 -9.86 -8.56
CA GLU A 23 8.06 -8.90 -9.66
C GLU A 23 9.48 -8.28 -9.72
N GLY A 24 10.38 -8.65 -8.81
CA GLY A 24 11.76 -8.17 -8.78
C GLY A 24 11.92 -6.72 -8.32
N LYS A 25 10.85 -6.09 -7.81
CA LYS A 25 10.89 -4.71 -7.29
C LYS A 25 11.65 -4.60 -5.97
N TYR A 26 11.72 -5.70 -5.23
CA TYR A 26 12.49 -5.83 -3.99
C TYR A 26 13.22 -7.17 -3.98
N SER A 27 14.44 -7.19 -3.48
CA SER A 27 15.27 -8.39 -3.31
C SER A 27 14.71 -9.37 -2.28
N SER A 28 13.94 -8.87 -1.31
CA SER A 28 13.40 -9.69 -0.21
C SER A 28 12.24 -9.01 0.52
N ARG A 29 11.46 -9.81 1.24
CA ARG A 29 10.40 -9.35 2.16
C ARG A 29 10.93 -8.35 3.20
N SER A 30 12.10 -8.63 3.77
CA SER A 30 12.73 -7.78 4.77
C SER A 30 13.20 -6.45 4.20
N GLU A 31 13.62 -6.40 2.94
CA GLU A 31 13.89 -5.14 2.26
C GLU A 31 12.63 -4.32 2.07
N PHE A 32 11.55 -4.94 1.56
CA PHE A 32 10.25 -4.29 1.41
C PHE A 32 9.80 -3.63 2.73
N ILE A 33 9.79 -4.39 3.82
CA ILE A 33 9.36 -3.90 5.14
C ILE A 33 10.26 -2.76 5.63
N ARG A 34 11.59 -2.87 5.47
CA ARG A 34 12.51 -1.80 5.84
C ARG A 34 12.27 -0.53 5.03
N SER A 35 11.99 -0.64 3.73
CA SER A 35 11.62 0.49 2.88
C SER A 35 10.32 1.16 3.34
N ALA A 36 9.30 0.35 3.63
CA ALA A 36 8.01 0.84 4.14
C ALA A 36 8.15 1.59 5.47
N VAL A 37 8.87 1.00 6.44
CA VAL A 37 9.13 1.64 7.74
C VAL A 37 9.95 2.92 7.58
N ARG A 38 10.97 2.92 6.73
CA ARG A 38 11.78 4.11 6.44
C ARG A 38 10.91 5.24 5.87
N THR A 39 10.04 4.91 4.93
CA THR A 39 9.11 5.87 4.30
C THR A 39 8.16 6.46 5.33
N TYR A 40 7.56 5.63 6.18
CA TYR A 40 6.71 6.09 7.28
C TYR A 40 7.44 7.04 8.24
N LEU A 41 8.67 6.69 8.65
CA LEU A 41 9.47 7.55 9.52
C LEU A 41 9.88 8.88 8.88
N LEU A 42 10.05 8.93 7.56
CA LEU A 42 10.30 10.18 6.84
C LEU A 42 9.05 11.05 6.79
N PHE A 43 7.88 10.42 6.63
CA PHE A 43 6.59 11.09 6.68
C PHE A 43 6.33 11.72 8.06
N GLU A 44 6.50 10.96 9.15
CA GLU A 44 6.38 11.44 10.54
C GLU A 44 7.32 12.62 10.84
N LYS A 45 8.50 12.65 10.21
CA LYS A 45 9.48 13.74 10.37
C LYS A 45 9.21 14.95 9.48
N GLY A 46 8.11 14.98 8.72
CA GLY A 46 7.79 16.03 7.76
C GLY A 46 8.77 16.13 6.58
N LYS A 47 9.62 15.11 6.38
CA LYS A 47 10.60 15.05 5.28
C LYS A 47 10.03 14.41 4.01
N LEU A 48 8.80 13.92 4.09
CA LEU A 48 8.05 13.33 3.00
C LEU A 48 6.60 13.78 3.16
N SER A 49 5.98 14.25 2.08
CA SER A 49 4.57 14.65 2.09
C SER A 49 3.73 13.66 1.30
N TRP A 50 2.42 13.64 1.59
CA TRP A 50 1.45 12.87 0.82
C TRP A 50 1.45 13.28 -0.65
N GLU A 51 1.74 14.55 -0.95
CA GLU A 51 1.80 15.05 -2.33
C GLU A 51 2.95 14.43 -3.11
N ILE A 52 4.11 14.25 -2.48
CA ILE A 52 5.28 13.60 -3.09
C ILE A 52 4.97 12.12 -3.35
N LEU A 53 4.37 11.43 -2.37
CA LEU A 53 3.96 10.04 -2.53
C LEU A 53 2.86 9.86 -3.58
N ALA A 54 1.94 10.82 -3.68
CA ALA A 54 0.82 10.79 -4.62
C ALA A 54 1.23 11.17 -6.05
N ALA A 55 2.39 11.82 -6.25
CA ALA A 55 2.79 12.35 -7.55
C ALA A 55 2.80 11.30 -8.69
N PRO A 56 3.34 10.09 -8.51
CA PRO A 56 3.28 9.05 -9.55
C PRO A 56 1.84 8.63 -9.88
N PHE A 57 0.98 8.53 -8.87
CA PHE A 57 -0.42 8.17 -9.04
C PHE A 57 -1.22 9.28 -9.74
N ARG A 58 -0.91 10.55 -9.48
CA ARG A 58 -1.51 11.69 -10.18
C ARG A 58 -1.15 11.70 -11.66
N SER A 59 0.11 11.40 -11.99
CA SER A 59 0.56 11.27 -13.38
C SER A 59 -0.14 10.11 -14.09
N TYR A 60 -0.25 8.96 -13.42
CA TYR A 60 -0.98 7.80 -13.94
C TYR A 60 -2.47 8.10 -14.15
N ALA A 61 -3.11 8.79 -13.20
CA ALA A 61 -4.51 9.19 -13.31
C ALA A 61 -4.75 10.09 -14.53
N LYS A 62 -3.85 11.04 -14.80
CA LYS A 62 -3.90 11.86 -16.01
C LYS A 62 -3.73 11.03 -17.28
N GLU A 63 -2.75 10.12 -17.32
CA GLU A 63 -2.51 9.26 -18.49
C GLU A 63 -3.73 8.38 -18.82
N LYS A 64 -4.41 7.88 -17.78
CA LYS A 64 -5.56 6.98 -17.90
C LYS A 64 -6.91 7.70 -17.92
N ASN A 65 -6.94 9.03 -17.92
CA ASN A 65 -8.15 9.85 -17.79
C ASN A 65 -9.05 9.42 -16.62
N LEU A 66 -8.44 9.01 -15.51
CA LEU A 66 -9.17 8.62 -14.31
C LEU A 66 -9.71 9.85 -13.60
N THR A 67 -10.97 9.75 -13.21
CA THR A 67 -11.70 10.79 -12.49
C THR A 67 -11.90 10.41 -11.04
N GLU A 68 -12.30 11.38 -10.22
CA GLU A 68 -12.65 11.13 -8.82
C GLU A 68 -13.82 10.13 -8.68
N LYS A 69 -14.74 10.09 -9.67
CA LYS A 69 -15.84 9.13 -9.69
C LYS A 69 -15.34 7.69 -9.80
N ASP A 70 -14.33 7.45 -10.62
CA ASP A 70 -13.74 6.12 -10.79
C ASP A 70 -13.09 5.63 -9.49
N VAL A 71 -12.45 6.55 -8.75
CA VAL A 71 -11.87 6.25 -7.44
C VAL A 71 -12.96 5.92 -6.42
N LEU A 72 -14.01 6.75 -6.35
CA LEU A 72 -15.14 6.53 -5.44
C LEU A 72 -15.83 5.19 -5.71
N GLU A 73 -16.03 4.82 -6.97
CA GLU A 73 -16.65 3.54 -7.32
C GLU A 73 -15.83 2.35 -6.83
N VAL A 74 -14.51 2.36 -7.03
CA VAL A 74 -13.62 1.29 -6.56
C VAL A 74 -13.61 1.21 -5.04
N VAL A 75 -13.56 2.35 -4.35
CA VAL A 75 -13.58 2.43 -2.89
C VAL A 75 -14.89 1.88 -2.34
N GLU A 76 -16.04 2.29 -2.90
CA GLU A 76 -17.35 1.82 -2.48
C GLU A 76 -17.55 0.33 -2.79
N ARG A 77 -17.04 -0.17 -3.92
CA ARG A 77 -17.00 -1.61 -4.22
C ARG A 77 -16.18 -2.38 -3.19
N GLY A 78 -15.04 -1.84 -2.77
CA GLY A 78 -14.20 -2.42 -1.72
C GLY A 78 -14.87 -2.41 -0.34
N ARG A 79 -15.63 -1.36 -0.02
CA ARG A 79 -16.39 -1.24 1.25
C ARG A 79 -17.63 -2.13 1.28
N SER A 80 -18.39 -2.18 0.19
CA SER A 80 -19.62 -2.96 0.08
C SER A 80 -19.37 -4.47 0.03
N GLY A 81 -18.22 -4.92 -0.48
CA GLY A 81 -17.81 -6.34 -0.45
C GLY A 81 -17.55 -6.91 0.96
N SER A 82 -17.59 -6.09 2.01
CA SER A 82 -17.33 -6.49 3.40
C SER A 82 -18.58 -6.74 4.25
N ASN A 83 -19.81 -6.57 3.74
CA ASN A 83 -21.01 -6.59 4.58
C ASN A 83 -21.97 -7.78 4.40
N THR A 84 -21.56 -8.85 3.71
CA THR A 84 -22.34 -10.11 3.64
C THR A 84 -21.74 -11.19 4.53
N LYS A 85 -21.75 -10.97 5.85
CA LYS A 85 -21.87 -12.04 6.86
C LYS A 85 -22.15 -11.47 8.25
N SER A 86 -23.44 -11.46 8.62
CA SER A 86 -23.95 -11.90 9.94
C SER A 86 -25.29 -11.21 10.21
N GLY A 87 -26.39 -11.94 10.06
CA GLY A 87 -27.72 -11.42 10.32
C GLY A 87 -28.79 -12.51 10.30
N LYS A 88 -28.70 -13.42 11.28
CA LYS A 88 -29.65 -14.49 11.67
C LYS A 88 -29.89 -15.64 10.72
#